data_AF-S6V684-F1
#
_entry.id   AF-S6V684-F1
#
_cell.length_a   1.000
_cell.length_b   1.000
_cell.length_c   1.000
_cell.angle_alpha   90.00
_cell.angle_beta   90.00
_cell.angle_gamma   90.00
#
_symmetry.space_group_name_H-M   'P 1'
#
loop_
_entity.id
_entity.type
_entity.pdbx_description
1 polymer ?
#
loop_
_entity_poly.entity_id
_entity_poly.type
_entity_poly.pdbx_seq_one_letter_code
_entity_poly.pdbx_strand_id
1 'polypeptide(L)' 'MHQMTLAEIARGLAEKKFSSEELTRVLLSRIAQLDPQLNSFISLTEDLAITQAQAADARRAAGENG' A
#
# COMPACT_ATOMS: atom_id res chain seq x y z
N MET A 1 2.55 -8.66 -8.21
CA MET A 1 2.73 -8.10 -6.87
C MET A 1 1.44 -8.18 -6.03
N HIS A 2 0.82 -9.38 -5.88
CA HIS A 2 -0.43 -9.55 -5.11
C HIS A 2 -0.43 -10.82 -4.23
N GLN A 3 0.70 -11.52 -4.18
CA GLN A 3 0.95 -12.70 -3.34
C GLN A 3 2.07 -12.42 -2.32
N MET A 4 2.51 -11.17 -2.21
CA MET A 4 3.56 -10.81 -1.28
C MET A 4 2.95 -10.76 0.12
N THR A 5 3.48 -11.58 1.00
CA THR A 5 3.23 -11.51 2.43
C THR A 5 3.66 -10.13 2.96
N LEU A 6 3.13 -9.75 4.12
CA LEU A 6 3.57 -8.53 4.82
C LEU A 6 5.10 -8.50 5.00
N ALA A 7 5.73 -9.65 5.23
CA ALA A 7 7.18 -9.77 5.34
C ALA A 7 7.92 -9.47 4.02
N GLU A 8 7.38 -9.91 2.89
CA GLU A 8 7.96 -9.62 1.57
C GLU A 8 7.76 -8.16 1.16
N ILE A 9 6.63 -7.57 1.53
CA ILE A 9 6.36 -6.14 1.35
C ILE A 9 7.35 -5.31 2.19
N ALA A 10 7.49 -5.63 3.48
CA ALA A 10 8.42 -4.93 4.38
C ALA A 10 9.87 -5.03 3.87
N ARG A 11 10.26 -6.19 3.33
CA ARG A 11 11.57 -6.39 2.71
C ARG A 11 11.74 -5.58 1.42
N GLY A 12 10.75 -5.59 0.53
CA GLY A 12 10.79 -4.79 -0.70
C GLY A 12 10.86 -3.28 -0.44
N LEU A 13 10.14 -2.81 0.57
CA LEU A 13 10.23 -1.42 1.04
C LEU A 13 11.60 -1.11 1.68
N ALA A 14 12.25 -2.07 2.34
CA ALA A 14 13.56 -1.88 2.98
C ALA A 14 14.68 -1.86 1.92
N GLU A 15 14.53 -2.70 0.90
CA GLU A 15 15.38 -2.75 -0.29
C GLU A 15 15.11 -1.60 -1.27
N LYS A 16 14.18 -0.68 -0.96
CA LYS A 16 13.76 0.45 -1.81
C LYS A 16 13.35 0.04 -3.23
N LYS A 17 12.77 -1.15 -3.37
CA LYS A 17 12.27 -1.68 -4.65
C LYS A 17 11.00 -0.96 -5.12
N PHE A 18 10.23 -0.43 -4.18
CA PHE A 18 9.01 0.35 -4.37
C PHE A 18 8.75 1.15 -3.10
N SER A 19 7.96 2.22 -3.20
CA SER A 19 7.49 2.99 -2.05
C SER A 19 6.16 2.45 -1.50
N SER A 20 5.83 2.82 -0.26
CA SER A 20 4.54 2.53 0.35
C SER A 20 3.42 3.23 -0.44
N GLU A 21 3.66 4.42 -0.95
CA GLU A 21 2.71 5.13 -1.83
C GLU A 21 2.43 4.35 -3.12
N GLU A 22 3.47 3.88 -3.81
CA GLU A 22 3.32 3.10 -5.05
C GLU A 22 2.54 1.80 -4.79
N LEU A 23 2.86 1.10 -3.71
CA LEU A 23 2.15 -0.12 -3.31
C LEU A 23 0.67 0.15 -3.08
N THR A 24 0.34 1.22 -2.34
CA THR A 24 -1.04 1.60 -2.03
C THR A 24 -1.80 1.97 -3.31
N ARG A 25 -1.21 2.74 -4.24
CA ARG A 25 -1.84 3.07 -5.52
C ARG A 25 -2.16 1.85 -6.36
N VAL A 26 -1.25 0.87 -6.43
CA VAL A 26 -1.47 -0.39 -7.16
C VAL A 26 -2.62 -1.18 -6.54
N LEU A 27 -2.67 -1.27 -5.20
CA LEU A 27 -3.75 -1.97 -4.49
C LEU A 27 -5.11 -1.28 -4.65
N LEU A 28 -5.17 0.05 -4.54
CA LEU A 28 -6.40 0.82 -4.76
C LEU A 28 -6.92 0.65 -6.20
N SER A 29 -6.03 0.70 -7.20
CA SER A 29 -6.40 0.46 -8.60
C SER A 29 -7.00 -0.93 -8.80
N ARG A 30 -6.44 -1.94 -8.12
CA ARG A 30 -6.96 -3.29 -8.13
C ARG A 30 -8.33 -3.39 -7.45
N ILE A 31 -8.51 -2.73 -6.30
CA ILE A 31 -9.80 -2.67 -5.62
C ILE A 31 -10.84 -2.05 -6.55
N ALA A 32 -10.55 -0.91 -7.19
CA ALA A 32 -11.49 -0.27 -8.12
C ALA A 32 -11.91 -1.17 -9.30
N GLN A 33 -11.04 -2.08 -9.75
CA GLN A 33 -11.36 -3.04 -10.83
C GLN A 33 -12.19 -4.25 -10.38
N LEU A 34 -11.96 -4.74 -9.16
CA LEU A 34 -12.53 -6.00 -8.67
C LEU A 34 -13.73 -5.81 -7.73
N ASP A 35 -13.76 -4.72 -6.98
CA ASP A 35 -14.80 -4.45 -6.00
C ASP A 35 -16.21 -4.34 -6.61
N PRO A 36 -16.43 -3.83 -7.85
CA PRO A 36 -17.75 -3.87 -8.47
C PRO A 36 -18.32 -5.29 -8.66
N GLN A 37 -17.45 -6.31 -8.68
CA GLN A 37 -17.85 -7.72 -8.84
C GLN A 37 -17.92 -8.46 -7.50
N LEU A 38 -17.07 -8.09 -6.54
CA LEU A 38 -16.93 -8.79 -5.27
C LEU A 38 -17.69 -8.11 -4.12
N ASN A 39 -18.04 -6.83 -4.28
CA ASN A 39 -18.71 -5.98 -3.28
C ASN A 39 -18.09 -6.16 -1.88
N SER A 40 -16.76 -6.12 -1.82
CA SER A 40 -15.98 -6.47 -0.63
C SER A 40 -15.71 -5.27 0.26
N PHE A 41 -15.81 -4.04 -0.28
CA PHE A 41 -15.64 -2.80 0.45
C PHE A 41 -16.96 -2.04 0.52
N ILE A 42 -17.29 -1.52 1.71
CA ILE A 42 -18.48 -0.66 1.90
C ILE A 42 -18.15 0.79 1.55
N SER A 43 -16.94 1.25 1.89
CA SER A 43 -16.46 2.60 1.60
C SER A 43 -14.96 2.55 1.35
N LEU A 44 -14.52 3.13 0.24
CA LEU A 44 -13.10 3.27 -0.08
C LEU A 44 -12.63 4.68 0.30
N THR A 45 -11.53 4.77 1.05
CA THR A 45 -10.94 6.05 1.49
C THR A 45 -9.59 6.25 0.84
N GLU A 46 -9.59 6.43 -0.48
CA GLU A 46 -8.39 6.50 -1.31
C GLU A 46 -7.41 7.60 -0.83
N ASP A 47 -7.90 8.81 -0.63
CA ASP A 47 -7.08 9.95 -0.23
C ASP A 47 -6.40 9.73 1.14
N LEU A 48 -7.14 9.15 2.09
CA LEU A 48 -6.60 8.81 3.41
C LEU A 48 -5.53 7.72 3.31
N ALA A 49 -5.77 6.70 2.49
CA ALA A 49 -4.82 5.61 2.29
C ALA A 49 -3.50 6.13 1.66
N ILE A 50 -3.60 7.03 0.68
CA ILE A 50 -2.41 7.67 0.08
C ILE A 50 -1.66 8.54 1.09
N THR A 51 -2.38 9.36 1.85
CA THR A 51 -1.77 10.22 2.88
C THR A 51 -1.01 9.41 3.93
N GLN A 52 -1.60 8.29 4.38
CA GLN A 52 -0.96 7.40 5.34
C GLN A 52 0.25 6.67 4.74
N ALA A 53 0.19 6.29 3.47
CA ALA A 53 1.30 5.65 2.78
C ALA A 53 2.50 6.60 2.66
N GLN A 54 2.27 7.87 2.33
CA GLN A 54 3.31 8.89 2.30
C GLN A 54 3.94 9.12 3.68
N ALA A 55 3.11 9.18 4.73
CA ALA A 55 3.61 9.27 6.10
C ALA A 55 4.42 8.04 6.51
N ALA A 56 4.03 6.84 6.06
CA ALA A 56 4.79 5.62 6.28
C ALA A 56 6.15 5.65 5.56
N ASP A 57 6.20 6.11 4.31
CA ASP A 57 7.45 6.31 3.58
C ASP A 57 8.38 7.31 4.28
N ALA A 58 7.83 8.43 4.78
CA ALA A 58 8.59 9.42 5.54
C ALA A 58 9.18 8.84 6.83
N ARG A 59 8.39 8.07 7.60
CA ARG A 59 8.87 7.38 8.82
C ARG A 59 9.96 6.36 8.50
N ARG A 60 9.80 5.59 7.43
CA ARG A 60 10.81 4.63 6.97
C ARG A 60 12.09 5.33 6.52
N ALA A 61 11.98 6.46 5.84
CA ALA A 61 13.14 7.29 5.48
C ALA A 61 13.86 7.85 6.72
N ALA A 62 13.13 8.12 7.80
CA ALA A 62 13.67 8.52 9.10
C ALA A 62 14.29 7.36 9.91
N GLY A 63 14.22 6.12 9.42
CA GLY A 63 14.80 4.95 10.07
C GLY A 63 13.89 4.22 11.06
N GLU A 64 12.60 4.59 11.14
CA GLU A 64 11.60 3.82 11.89
C GLU A 64 11.20 2.57 11.09
N ASN A 65 11.73 1.41 11.49
CA ASN A 65 11.34 0.10 10.97
C ASN A 65 10.41 -0.58 11.98
N GLY A 66 9.11 -0.64 11.69
CA GLY A 66 8.09 -1.36 12.43
C GLY A 66 7.11 -2.03 11.48
#